data_AF-A0A527GKQ2-F1
#
_entry.id   AF-A0A527GKQ2-F1
#
_cell.length_a   1.000
_cell.length_b   1.000
_cell.length_c   1.000
_cell.angle_alpha   90.00
_cell.angle_beta   90.00
_cell.angle_gamma   90.00
#
_symmetry.space_group_name_H-M   'P 1'
#
loop_
_entity.id
_entity.type
_entity.pdbx_description
1 polymer ?
#
loop_
_entity_poly.entity_id
_entity_poly.type
_entity_poly.pdbx_seq_one_letter_code
_entity_poly.pdbx_strand_id
1 'polypeptide(L)'
;VGAFLITDSNRIDIEPAPGVDDALLAFPLLGPVMALLLHRRGLLVLHASAIAAAGTSAIFMGDKGAGKSTTASAMIRAGHRLLTDDVVALDLANPSEPMTVPGFPQIKLAADAAAA
;
A
#
# COMPACT_ATOMS: atom_id res chain seq x y z
N VAL A 1 -5.48 -14.36 12.98
CA VAL A 1 -5.57 -12.88 12.94
C VAL A 1 -7.03 -12.44 13.12
N GLY A 2 -7.99 -12.91 12.34
CA GLY A 2 -9.42 -12.64 12.55
C GLY A 2 -10.18 -12.90 11.25
N ALA A 3 -11.46 -12.53 11.19
CA ALA A 3 -12.21 -12.48 9.95
C ALA A 3 -12.42 -11.03 9.48
N PHE A 4 -12.44 -10.84 8.15
CA PHE A 4 -12.66 -9.55 7.51
C PHE A 4 -13.77 -9.71 6.48
N LEU A 5 -14.81 -8.89 6.59
CA LEU A 5 -15.94 -8.87 5.66
C LEU A 5 -15.96 -7.54 4.92
N ILE A 6 -15.95 -7.60 3.59
CA ILE A 6 -16.14 -6.42 2.73
C ILE A 6 -17.58 -6.40 2.26
N THR A 7 -18.32 -5.38 2.71
CA THR A 7 -19.71 -5.13 2.32
C THR A 7 -19.76 -3.99 1.31
N ASP A 8 -20.52 -4.19 0.23
CA ASP A 8 -20.56 -3.35 -0.96
C ASP A 8 -19.13 -3.10 -1.48
N SER A 9 -18.64 -1.86 -1.41
CA SER A 9 -17.25 -1.48 -1.69
C SER A 9 -16.80 -0.32 -0.79
N ASN A 10 -17.38 -0.15 0.40
CA ASN A 10 -17.05 0.98 1.28
C ASN A 10 -16.93 0.65 2.76
N ARG A 11 -17.24 -0.58 3.15
CA ARG A 11 -17.21 -1.00 4.54
C ARG A 11 -16.41 -2.28 4.70
N ILE A 12 -15.54 -2.28 5.71
CA ILE A 12 -14.83 -3.47 6.19
C ILE A 12 -15.28 -3.70 7.63
N ASP A 13 -15.93 -4.83 7.87
CA ASP A 13 -16.22 -5.31 9.23
C ASP A 13 -15.13 -6.30 9.65
N ILE A 14 -14.66 -6.18 10.89
CA ILE A 14 -13.55 -6.97 11.42
C ILE A 14 -14.05 -7.74 12.63
N GLU A 15 -13.81 -9.05 12.63
CA GLU A 15 -14.04 -9.92 13.78
C GLU A 15 -12.68 -10.45 14.27
N PRO A 16 -12.08 -9.81 15.30
CA PRO A 16 -10.81 -10.27 15.85
C PRO A 16 -10.92 -11.66 16.46
N ALA A 17 -9.89 -12.49 16.29
CA ALA A 17 -9.80 -13.70 17.09
C ALA A 17 -9.50 -13.34 18.57
N PRO A 18 -9.98 -14.13 19.55
CA PRO A 18 -9.75 -13.83 20.96
C PRO A 18 -8.27 -13.63 21.29
N GLY A 19 -7.94 -12.53 21.98
CA GLY A 19 -6.59 -12.23 22.43
C GLY A 19 -5.63 -11.71 21.34
N VAL A 20 -6.12 -11.40 20.13
CA VAL A 20 -5.30 -10.77 19.08
C VAL A 20 -5.25 -9.26 19.29
N ASP A 21 -4.03 -8.71 19.26
CA ASP A 21 -3.76 -7.27 19.30
C ASP A 21 -4.15 -6.60 17.97
N ASP A 22 -4.68 -5.38 18.04
CA ASP A 22 -4.99 -4.51 16.90
C ASP A 22 -3.79 -4.32 15.96
N ALA A 23 -2.57 -4.27 16.51
CA ALA A 23 -1.35 -4.18 15.70
C ALA A 23 -1.21 -5.37 14.73
N LEU A 24 -1.62 -6.58 15.15
CA LEU A 24 -1.60 -7.77 14.31
C LEU A 24 -2.74 -7.77 13.29
N LEU A 25 -3.89 -7.17 13.62
CA LEU A 25 -5.02 -6.98 12.68
C LEU A 25 -4.69 -5.99 11.57
N ALA A 26 -3.87 -4.97 11.87
CA ALA A 26 -3.50 -3.93 10.91
C ALA A 26 -2.76 -4.50 9.68
N PHE A 27 -2.00 -5.60 9.82
CA PHE A 27 -1.25 -6.19 8.71
C PHE A 27 -2.13 -6.68 7.56
N PRO A 28 -3.09 -7.62 7.77
CA PRO A 28 -4.02 -8.02 6.72
C PRO A 28 -4.97 -6.89 6.31
N LEU A 29 -5.39 -6.04 7.26
CA LEU A 29 -6.29 -4.92 6.98
C LEU A 29 -5.70 -3.95 5.96
N LEU A 30 -4.50 -3.45 6.22
CA LEU A 30 -3.83 -2.44 5.39
C LEU A 30 -3.13 -3.05 4.15
N GLY A 31 -2.99 -4.37 4.10
CA GLY A 31 -2.42 -5.08 2.95
C GLY A 31 -3.52 -5.71 2.07
N PRO A 32 -3.68 -7.04 2.10
CA PRO A 32 -4.57 -7.76 1.18
C PRO A 32 -6.05 -7.36 1.27
N VAL A 33 -6.57 -7.01 2.45
CA VAL A 33 -7.99 -6.62 2.58
C VAL A 33 -8.22 -5.25 1.90
N MET A 34 -7.35 -4.27 2.15
CA MET A 34 -7.39 -2.98 1.46
C MET A 34 -7.21 -3.13 -0.05
N ALA A 35 -6.27 -3.97 -0.48
CA ALA A 35 -6.04 -4.25 -1.89
C ALA A 35 -7.30 -4.82 -2.57
N LEU A 36 -7.99 -5.77 -1.93
CA LEU A 36 -9.23 -6.34 -2.44
C LEU A 36 -10.36 -5.30 -2.50
N LEU A 37 -10.49 -4.45 -1.48
CA LEU A 37 -11.48 -3.36 -1.47
C LEU A 37 -11.25 -2.39 -2.63
N LEU A 38 -10.01 -1.93 -2.83
CA LEU A 38 -9.64 -1.01 -3.89
C LEU A 38 -9.85 -1.64 -5.27
N HIS A 39 -9.54 -2.92 -5.42
CA HIS A 39 -9.81 -3.66 -6.64
C HIS A 39 -11.32 -3.76 -6.94
N ARG A 40 -12.16 -4.03 -5.93
CA ARG A 40 -13.63 -4.01 -6.07
C ARG A 40 -14.21 -2.64 -6.45
N ARG A 41 -13.45 -1.55 -6.22
CA ARG A 41 -13.79 -0.20 -6.68
C ARG A 41 -13.37 0.07 -8.13
N GLY A 42 -12.82 -0.91 -8.83
CA GLY A 42 -12.39 -0.79 -10.23
C GLY A 42 -10.96 -0.26 -10.40
N LEU A 43 -10.17 -0.17 -9.33
CA LEU A 43 -8.79 0.28 -9.40
C LEU A 43 -7.84 -0.88 -9.75
N LEU A 44 -6.78 -0.59 -10.50
CA LEU A 44 -5.66 -1.50 -10.65
C LEU A 44 -4.81 -1.41 -9.38
N VAL A 45 -4.58 -2.53 -8.71
CA VAL A 45 -3.81 -2.59 -7.46
C VAL A 45 -2.51 -3.35 -7.68
N LEU A 46 -1.40 -2.73 -7.29
CA LEU A 46 -0.05 -3.24 -7.47
C LEU A 46 0.62 -3.44 -6.11
N HIS A 47 1.34 -4.56 -5.97
CA HIS A 47 2.23 -4.76 -4.84
C HIS A 47 3.57 -4.02 -5.09
N ALA A 48 3.58 -2.75 -4.76
CA ALA A 48 4.63 -1.81 -5.14
C ALA A 48 4.81 -0.70 -4.09
N SER A 49 5.86 0.10 -4.25
CA SER A 49 6.08 1.33 -3.49
C SER A 49 6.01 2.53 -4.44
N ALA A 50 5.49 3.67 -4.02
CA ALA A 50 5.39 4.85 -4.86
C ALA A 50 5.79 6.14 -4.14
N ILE A 51 6.46 7.03 -4.88
CA ILE A 51 6.87 8.36 -4.42
C ILE A 51 6.35 9.46 -5.35
N ALA A 52 6.26 10.69 -4.84
CA ALA A 52 6.06 11.88 -5.65
C ALA A 52 7.40 12.31 -6.27
N ALA A 53 7.41 12.51 -7.59
CA ALA A 53 8.57 12.95 -8.34
C ALA A 53 8.14 13.92 -9.45
N ALA A 54 8.64 15.16 -9.41
CA ALA A 54 8.45 16.16 -10.46
C ALA A 54 6.99 16.34 -10.95
N GLY A 55 6.02 16.36 -10.04
CA GLY A 55 4.59 16.50 -10.38
C GLY A 55 3.90 15.22 -10.84
N THR A 56 4.60 14.08 -10.87
CA THR A 56 4.06 12.76 -11.18
C THR A 56 4.38 11.76 -10.05
N SER A 57 4.08 10.48 -10.27
CA SER A 57 4.43 9.39 -9.37
C SER A 57 5.45 8.43 -10.00
N ALA A 58 6.50 8.08 -9.26
CA ALA A 58 7.38 6.97 -9.62
C ALA A 58 7.00 5.73 -8.80
N ILE A 59 6.82 4.59 -9.48
CA ILE A 59 6.37 3.33 -8.89
C ILE A 59 7.49 2.29 -9.01
N PHE A 60 7.85 1.69 -7.88
CA PHE A 60 8.86 0.63 -7.79
C PHE A 60 8.15 -0.72 -7.60
N MET A 61 8.22 -1.56 -8.63
CA MET A 61 7.66 -2.91 -8.63
C MET A 61 8.77 -3.94 -8.83
N GLY A 62 8.58 -5.12 -8.29
CA GLY A 62 9.51 -6.23 -8.32
C GLY A 62 9.13 -7.29 -7.28
N ASP A 63 9.80 -8.42 -7.31
CA ASP A 63 9.53 -9.52 -6.39
C ASP A 63 9.81 -9.16 -4.92
N LYS A 64 9.40 -10.04 -4.01
CA LYS A 64 9.75 -9.92 -2.59
C LYS A 64 11.28 -9.91 -2.46
N GLY A 65 11.83 -8.93 -1.75
CA GLY A 65 13.28 -8.76 -1.60
C GLY A 65 13.97 -8.01 -2.74
N ALA A 66 13.27 -7.59 -3.80
CA ALA A 66 13.86 -6.83 -4.91
C ALA A 66 14.22 -5.37 -4.55
N GLY A 67 14.06 -4.94 -3.30
CA GLY A 67 14.47 -3.61 -2.83
C GLY A 67 13.47 -2.47 -3.06
N LYS A 68 12.19 -2.75 -3.39
CA LYS A 68 11.15 -1.71 -3.61
C LYS A 68 11.07 -0.68 -2.48
N SER A 69 10.87 -1.15 -1.25
CA SER A 69 10.76 -0.31 -0.06
C SER A 69 12.10 0.34 0.32
N THR A 70 13.23 -0.33 0.05
CA THR A 70 14.58 0.24 0.23
C THR A 70 14.80 1.43 -0.71
N THR A 71 14.44 1.29 -1.98
CA THR A 71 14.53 2.38 -2.96
C THR A 71 13.59 3.53 -2.61
N ALA A 72 12.34 3.23 -2.23
CA ALA A 72 11.42 4.25 -1.77
C ALA A 72 11.94 5.01 -0.52
N SER A 73 12.52 4.29 0.45
CA SER A 73 13.15 4.87 1.64
C SER A 73 14.33 5.80 1.27
N ALA A 74 15.20 5.36 0.36
CA ALA A 74 16.32 6.18 -0.11
C ALA A 74 15.83 7.49 -0.78
N MET A 75 14.75 7.41 -1.57
CA MET A 75 14.14 8.59 -2.18
C MET A 75 13.54 9.55 -1.14
N ILE A 76 12.94 9.03 -0.08
CA ILE A 76 12.44 9.86 1.03
C ILE A 76 13.59 10.58 1.72
N ARG A 77 14.70 9.89 1.99
CA ARG A 77 15.92 10.51 2.54
C ARG A 77 16.49 11.58 1.60
N ALA A 78 16.29 11.43 0.29
CA ALA A 78 16.65 12.43 -0.72
C ALA A 78 15.63 13.59 -0.85
N GLY A 79 14.59 13.64 -0.02
CA GLY A 79 13.61 14.73 0.03
C GLY A 79 12.33 14.48 -0.77
N HIS A 80 12.15 13.30 -1.35
CA HIS A 80 10.89 12.94 -2.01
C HIS A 80 9.80 12.60 -0.99
N ARG A 81 8.54 12.79 -1.38
CA ARG A 81 7.38 12.42 -0.56
C ARG A 81 6.95 10.99 -0.90
N LEU A 82 6.80 10.13 0.11
CA LEU A 82 6.14 8.84 -0.06
C LEU A 82 4.65 9.02 -0.35
N LEU A 83 4.15 8.33 -1.37
CA LEU A 83 2.72 8.27 -1.67
C LEU A 83 2.08 7.06 -0.99
N THR A 84 2.71 5.89 -1.13
CA THR A 84 2.26 4.63 -0.50
C THR A 84 3.37 3.58 -0.60
N ASP A 85 3.35 2.61 0.30
CA ASP A 85 4.21 1.41 0.29
C ASP A 85 3.30 0.17 0.39
N ASP A 86 3.75 -0.97 -0.13
CA ASP A 86 3.02 -2.23 -0.29
C ASP A 86 1.78 -2.24 -1.21
N VAL A 87 0.91 -1.23 -1.16
CA VAL A 87 -0.35 -1.18 -1.92
C VAL A 87 -0.42 0.12 -2.71
N VAL A 88 -0.15 0.05 -4.01
CA VAL A 88 -0.33 1.17 -4.96
C VAL A 88 -1.61 0.93 -5.74
N ALA A 89 -2.56 1.86 -5.67
CA ALA A 89 -3.77 1.82 -6.46
C ALA A 89 -3.72 2.87 -7.58
N LEU A 90 -4.09 2.44 -8.78
CA LEU A 90 -4.15 3.26 -9.98
C LEU A 90 -5.59 3.34 -10.47
N ASP A 91 -6.08 4.56 -10.64
CA ASP A 91 -7.28 4.84 -11.40
C ASP A 91 -6.89 4.95 -12.88
N LEU A 92 -7.45 4.06 -13.68
CA LEU A 92 -7.24 3.95 -15.12
C LEU A 92 -8.50 4.29 -15.92
N ALA A 93 -9.50 4.93 -15.30
CA ALA A 93 -10.74 5.33 -15.96
C ALA A 93 -10.48 6.23 -17.18
N ASN A 94 -9.43 7.06 -17.12
CA ASN A 94 -8.89 7.78 -18.26
C ASN A 94 -7.54 7.18 -18.70
N PRO A 95 -7.46 6.41 -19.80
CA PRO A 95 -6.22 5.79 -20.24
C PRO A 95 -5.11 6.77 -20.63
N SER A 96 -5.44 8.01 -20.99
CA SER A 96 -4.45 9.04 -21.32
C SER A 96 -3.89 9.76 -20.09
N GLU A 97 -4.52 9.58 -18.93
CA GLU A 97 -4.14 10.21 -17.67
C GLU A 97 -4.33 9.24 -16.49
N PRO A 98 -3.47 8.21 -16.37
CA PRO A 98 -3.48 7.31 -15.21
C PRO A 98 -3.20 8.08 -13.92
N MET A 99 -4.03 7.88 -12.90
CA MET A 99 -3.89 8.58 -11.62
C MET A 99 -3.55 7.62 -10.49
N THR A 100 -2.47 7.90 -9.77
CA THR A 100 -2.18 7.19 -8.51
C THR A 100 -3.11 7.69 -7.41
N VAL A 101 -3.90 6.77 -6.86
CA VAL A 101 -4.74 7.06 -5.69
C VAL A 101 -3.84 7.01 -4.45
N PRO A 102 -3.68 8.12 -3.70
CA PRO A 102 -2.87 8.13 -2.49
C PRO A 102 -3.38 7.09 -1.48
N GLY A 103 -2.50 6.22 -1.02
CA GLY A 103 -2.79 5.24 0.03
C GLY A 103 -2.42 5.77 1.42
N PHE A 104 -2.33 4.87 2.40
CA PHE A 104 -1.75 5.18 3.70
C PHE A 104 -0.23 5.27 3.57
N PRO A 105 0.41 6.44 3.79
CA PRO A 105 1.85 6.61 3.61
C PRO A 105 2.60 6.06 4.84
N GLN A 106 2.57 4.74 5.04
CA GLN A 106 3.38 4.04 6.03
C GLN A 106 4.33 3.08 5.31
N ILE A 107 5.62 3.18 5.62
CA ILE A 107 6.60 2.20 5.15
C ILE A 107 6.61 1.04 6.14
N LYS A 108 6.39 -0.19 5.67
CA LYS A 108 6.60 -1.39 6.48
C LYS A 108 8.05 -1.85 6.34
N LEU A 109 8.97 -1.13 7.00
CA LEU A 109 10.36 -1.56 7.11
C LEU A 109 10.49 -2.63 8.19
N ALA A 110 11.08 -3.77 7.85
CA ALA A 110 11.70 -4.62 8.86
C ALA A 110 12.89 -3.85 9.50
N ALA A 111 13.19 -4.14 10.77
CA ALA A 111 14.14 -3.35 11.57
C ALA A 111 15.55 -3.26 10.97
N ASP A 112 15.93 -4.23 10.14
CA ASP A 112 17.18 -4.27 9.38
C ASP A 112 17.20 -3.24 8.23
N ALA A 113 16.09 -3.05 7.53
CA ALA A 113 15.97 -2.13 6.41
C ALA A 113 15.85 -0.66 6.84
N ALA A 114 15.46 -0.39 8.09
CA ALA A 114 15.41 0.97 8.64
C ALA A 114 16.80 1.51 9.04
N ALA A 115 17.77 0.64 9.28
CA ALA A 115 19.11 0.98 9.76
C ALA A 115 20.12 1.29 8.64
N ALA A 116 19.75 1.07 7.38
CA ALA A 116 20.53 1.41 6.18
C ALA A 116 20.12 2.79 5.62
#